data_AF-A0A1M5R8I4-F1
#
_entry.id   AF-A0A1M5R8I4-F1
#
_cell.length_a   1.000
_cell.length_b   1.000
_cell.length_c   1.000
_cell.angle_alpha   90.00
_cell.angle_beta   90.00
_cell.angle_gamma   90.00
#
_symmetry.space_group_name_H-M   'P 1'
#
loop_
_entity.id
_entity.type
_entity.pdbx_description
1 polymer ?
#
loop_
_entity_poly.entity_id
_entity_poly.type
_entity_poly.pdbx_seq_one_letter_code
_entity_poly.pdbx_strand_id
1 'polypeptide(L)'
;MYNRLLNSDSQNPKNLFGSFGMIIPLFLLFKSENSNINLGNINVEDRIEMMKNIKPYFYEKDQKILSKVQDVLEIIYKINRLTDGDYSEEVINTLSDMDRIQRKEKILKEISKYVKERDKKIINMVVDSKERIYETKANISGYKSKATQANANRAESMVDFIKCFKPVLDEKTNKQIRKIEKIIEIIKSDNI
;
A
#
# COMPACT_ATOMS: atom_id res chain seq x y z
N MET A 1 -31.75 -68.92 -28.63
CA MET A 1 -31.54 -69.12 -27.19
C MET A 1 -30.04 -69.42 -27.00
N TYR A 2 -29.38 -68.63 -26.15
CA TYR A 2 -27.98 -68.73 -25.70
C TYR A 2 -27.32 -70.11 -25.83
N ASN A 3 -26.08 -70.22 -26.35
CA ASN A 3 -24.83 -69.95 -25.63
C ASN A 3 -23.56 -70.47 -26.38
N ARG A 4 -22.45 -69.78 -26.13
CA ARG A 4 -21.02 -70.19 -26.13
C ARG A 4 -20.14 -70.09 -27.40
N LEU A 5 -19.28 -69.06 -27.31
CA LEU A 5 -17.80 -69.09 -27.28
C LEU A 5 -17.03 -69.62 -28.50
N LEU A 6 -16.33 -68.70 -29.16
CA LEU A 6 -14.94 -68.77 -29.66
C LEU A 6 -14.57 -67.31 -30.05
N ASN A 7 -14.01 -66.51 -29.14
CA ASN A 7 -12.57 -66.30 -28.99
C ASN A 7 -11.82 -66.12 -30.32
N SER A 8 -11.49 -64.87 -30.67
CA SER A 8 -10.21 -64.56 -31.31
C SER A 8 -9.79 -63.14 -30.94
N ASP A 9 -8.54 -63.06 -30.51
CA ASP A 9 -7.85 -61.88 -30.01
C ASP A 9 -7.80 -60.73 -31.01
N SER A 10 -7.99 -59.50 -30.52
CA SER A 10 -7.46 -58.30 -31.17
C SER A 10 -7.10 -57.26 -30.11
N GLN A 11 -5.94 -57.49 -29.51
CA GLN A 11 -4.93 -56.49 -29.13
C GLN A 11 -5.42 -55.08 -28.73
N ASN A 12 -5.28 -54.83 -27.43
CA ASN A 12 -5.04 -53.51 -26.84
C ASN A 12 -4.06 -52.66 -27.68
N PRO A 13 -4.36 -51.36 -27.87
CA PRO A 13 -3.38 -50.34 -27.59
C PRO A 13 -3.77 -49.69 -26.27
N LYS A 14 -3.07 -50.11 -25.21
CA LYS A 14 -3.01 -49.36 -23.96
C LYS A 14 -2.75 -47.89 -24.30
N ASN A 15 -3.62 -47.02 -23.79
CA ASN A 15 -3.53 -45.56 -23.85
C ASN A 15 -2.13 -45.04 -23.50
N LEU A 16 -1.25 -44.98 -24.49
CA LEU A 16 0.11 -44.46 -24.39
C LEU A 16 0.17 -42.93 -24.41
N PHE A 17 -0.96 -42.24 -24.64
CA PHE A 17 -1.04 -40.78 -24.63
C PHE A 17 -1.45 -40.17 -23.28
N GLY A 18 -1.82 -40.98 -22.27
CA GLY A 18 -2.28 -40.48 -20.97
C GLY A 18 -1.17 -39.98 -20.03
N SER A 19 0.10 -40.23 -20.36
CA SER A 19 1.25 -39.92 -19.49
C SER A 19 2.32 -39.04 -20.14
N PHE A 20 2.32 -38.85 -21.46
CA PHE A 20 3.33 -38.05 -22.15
C PHE A 20 3.02 -36.56 -22.21
N GLY A 21 1.75 -36.15 -22.03
CA GLY A 21 1.36 -34.73 -22.03
C GLY A 21 1.92 -33.92 -20.85
N MET A 22 2.28 -34.56 -19.73
CA MET A 22 2.85 -33.87 -18.55
C MET A 22 4.36 -33.71 -18.60
N ILE A 23 5.07 -34.52 -19.39
CA ILE A 23 6.55 -34.54 -19.37
C ILE A 23 7.11 -33.46 -20.29
N ILE A 24 6.44 -33.13 -21.40
CA ILE A 24 6.97 -32.21 -22.41
C ILE A 24 7.18 -30.79 -21.85
N PRO A 25 6.25 -30.17 -21.09
CA PRO A 25 6.49 -28.83 -20.55
C PRO A 25 7.59 -28.82 -19.48
N LEU A 26 7.62 -29.84 -18.60
CA LEU A 26 8.65 -29.95 -17.56
C LEU A 26 10.03 -30.24 -18.16
N PHE A 27 10.12 -31.12 -19.16
CA PHE A 27 11.40 -31.47 -19.80
C PHE A 27 11.98 -30.31 -20.62
N LEU A 28 11.13 -29.46 -21.21
CA LEU A 28 11.56 -28.22 -21.85
C LEU A 28 12.03 -27.14 -20.85
N LEU A 29 11.45 -27.11 -19.64
CA LEU A 29 11.87 -26.20 -18.57
C LEU A 29 13.17 -26.63 -17.89
N PHE A 30 13.43 -27.94 -17.81
CA PHE A 30 14.57 -28.53 -17.10
C PHE A 30 15.45 -29.36 -18.04
N LYS A 31 15.92 -28.77 -19.15
CA LYS A 31 16.82 -29.42 -20.12
C LYS A 31 18.00 -30.05 -19.38
N SER A 32 17.94 -31.37 -19.23
CA SER A 32 18.82 -32.18 -18.39
C SER A 32 20.07 -32.59 -19.15
N GLU A 33 21.15 -31.85 -18.96
CA GLU A 33 22.52 -32.39 -18.98
C GLU A 33 23.18 -31.94 -17.68
N ASN A 34 23.30 -32.86 -16.72
CA ASN A 34 23.83 -32.69 -15.36
C ASN A 34 22.89 -32.01 -14.36
N SER A 35 22.40 -32.82 -13.43
CA SER A 35 21.58 -32.47 -12.28
C SER A 35 22.37 -31.69 -11.20
N ASN A 36 22.90 -30.52 -11.56
CA ASN A 36 22.99 -29.40 -10.66
C ASN A 36 21.88 -28.45 -11.11
N ILE A 37 20.82 -28.33 -10.32
CA ILE A 37 19.77 -27.33 -10.58
C ILE A 37 20.43 -25.97 -10.34
N ASN A 38 21.07 -25.44 -11.37
CA ASN A 38 21.72 -24.14 -11.35
C ASN A 38 20.63 -23.07 -11.51
N LEU A 39 19.93 -22.79 -10.41
CA LEU A 39 18.83 -21.82 -10.33
C LEU A 39 19.27 -20.39 -10.68
N GLY A 40 20.58 -20.12 -10.71
CA GLY A 40 21.15 -18.80 -10.94
C GLY A 40 21.25 -18.36 -12.41
N ASN A 41 20.94 -19.22 -13.40
CA ASN A 41 21.17 -18.89 -14.82
C ASN A 41 19.96 -19.16 -15.73
N ILE A 42 18.79 -19.43 -15.15
CA ILE A 42 17.55 -19.58 -15.91
C ILE A 42 16.90 -18.21 -15.97
N ASN A 43 16.56 -17.72 -17.17
CA ASN A 43 15.71 -16.53 -17.29
C ASN A 43 14.28 -16.91 -16.85
N VAL A 44 14.05 -16.90 -15.54
CA VAL A 44 12.80 -17.35 -14.91
C VAL A 44 11.65 -16.45 -15.34
N GLU A 45 11.91 -15.17 -15.59
CA GLU A 45 10.93 -14.18 -16.00
C GLU A 45 10.29 -14.51 -17.36
N ASP A 46 11.11 -14.76 -18.38
CA ASP A 46 10.64 -15.22 -19.70
C ASP A 46 9.80 -16.50 -19.60
N ARG A 47 10.15 -17.40 -18.67
CA ARG A 47 9.44 -18.67 -18.46
C ARG A 47 8.08 -18.46 -17.79
N ILE A 48 7.98 -17.53 -16.85
CA ILE A 48 6.71 -17.12 -16.24
C ILE A 48 5.80 -16.50 -17.31
N GLU A 49 6.34 -15.61 -18.13
CA GLU A 49 5.57 -14.95 -19.19
C GLU A 49 5.12 -15.95 -20.26
N MET A 50 6.01 -16.82 -20.72
CA MET A 50 5.67 -17.92 -21.63
C MET A 50 4.54 -18.77 -21.05
N MET A 51 4.62 -19.15 -19.77
CA MET A 51 3.60 -19.95 -19.10
C MET A 51 2.24 -19.24 -19.06
N LYS A 52 2.22 -17.93 -18.75
CA LYS A 52 1.01 -17.10 -18.77
C LYS A 52 0.37 -17.08 -20.17
N ASN A 53 1.20 -16.95 -21.20
CA ASN A 53 0.75 -16.82 -22.59
C ASN A 53 0.25 -18.14 -23.18
N ILE A 54 0.87 -19.27 -22.85
CA ILE A 54 0.45 -20.58 -23.40
C ILE A 54 -0.73 -21.18 -22.64
N LYS A 55 -0.90 -20.87 -21.34
CA LYS A 55 -1.90 -21.48 -20.46
C LYS A 55 -3.33 -21.48 -21.03
N PRO A 56 -3.87 -20.39 -21.62
CA PRO A 56 -5.24 -20.37 -22.13
C PRO A 56 -5.53 -21.40 -23.23
N TYR A 57 -4.51 -21.91 -23.92
CA TYR A 57 -4.64 -22.89 -25.00
C TYR A 57 -4.69 -24.36 -24.51
N PHE A 58 -4.59 -24.59 -23.20
CA PHE A 58 -4.69 -25.93 -22.60
C PHE A 58 -6.08 -26.21 -22.03
N TYR A 59 -6.40 -27.49 -21.83
CA TYR A 59 -7.62 -27.89 -21.13
C TYR A 59 -7.57 -27.53 -19.64
N GLU A 60 -8.73 -27.35 -19.00
CA GLU A 60 -8.86 -26.87 -17.60
C GLU A 60 -7.96 -27.62 -16.60
N LYS A 61 -7.88 -28.96 -16.74
CA LYS A 61 -7.03 -29.79 -15.87
C LYS A 61 -5.56 -29.41 -15.99
N ASP A 62 -5.09 -29.16 -17.21
CA ASP A 62 -3.71 -28.80 -17.50
C ASP A 62 -3.44 -27.33 -17.15
N GLN A 63 -4.43 -26.43 -17.35
CA GLN A 63 -4.33 -25.05 -16.87
C GLN A 63 -4.08 -24.96 -15.37
N LYS A 64 -4.72 -25.83 -14.57
CA LYS A 64 -4.48 -25.93 -13.11
C LYS A 64 -3.04 -26.36 -12.80
N ILE A 65 -2.49 -27.29 -13.58
CA ILE A 65 -1.10 -27.74 -13.43
C ILE A 65 -0.13 -26.60 -13.82
N LEU A 66 -0.36 -25.95 -14.95
CA LEU A 66 0.46 -24.83 -15.42
C LEU A 66 0.43 -23.65 -14.44
N SER A 67 -0.70 -23.41 -13.77
CA SER A 67 -0.80 -22.39 -12.72
C SER A 67 0.08 -22.72 -11.52
N LYS A 68 0.11 -23.99 -11.07
CA LYS A 68 1.01 -24.42 -9.99
C LYS A 68 2.48 -24.29 -10.38
N VAL A 69 2.83 -24.62 -11.62
CA VAL A 69 4.21 -24.46 -12.12
C VAL A 69 4.58 -22.98 -12.21
N GLN A 70 3.66 -22.14 -12.68
CA GLN A 70 3.83 -20.68 -12.70
C GLN A 70 4.12 -20.14 -11.29
N ASP A 71 3.34 -20.56 -10.28
CA ASP A 71 3.55 -20.14 -8.89
C ASP A 71 4.94 -20.53 -8.36
N VAL A 72 5.41 -21.75 -8.67
CA VAL A 72 6.76 -22.21 -8.28
C VAL A 72 7.84 -21.35 -8.94
N LEU A 73 7.71 -21.05 -10.23
CA LEU A 73 8.65 -20.17 -10.94
C LEU A 73 8.63 -18.76 -10.36
N GLU A 74 7.46 -18.21 -10.02
CA GLU A 74 7.35 -16.90 -9.36
C GLU A 74 8.02 -16.89 -7.97
N ILE A 75 7.94 -17.98 -7.21
CA ILE A 75 8.64 -18.13 -5.93
C ILE A 75 10.17 -18.13 -6.14
N ILE A 76 10.66 -18.91 -7.11
CA ILE A 76 12.09 -18.97 -7.45
C ILE A 76 12.58 -17.58 -7.87
N TYR A 77 11.83 -16.88 -8.72
CA TYR A 77 12.14 -15.52 -9.14
C TYR A 77 12.28 -14.56 -7.95
N LYS A 78 11.34 -14.62 -6.99
CA LYS A 78 11.41 -13.80 -5.76
C LYS A 78 12.62 -14.15 -4.89
N ILE A 79 13.02 -15.42 -4.81
CA ILE A 79 14.22 -15.86 -4.06
C ILE A 79 15.50 -15.36 -4.75
N ASN A 80 15.57 -15.43 -6.08
CA ASN A 80 16.69 -14.90 -6.84
C ASN A 80 16.81 -13.38 -6.63
N ARG A 81 15.71 -12.63 -6.79
CA ARG A 81 15.67 -11.18 -6.49
C ARG A 81 16.15 -10.83 -5.08
N LEU A 82 15.77 -11.62 -4.06
CA LEU A 82 16.24 -11.45 -2.68
C LEU A 82 17.75 -11.66 -2.55
N THR A 83 18.30 -12.63 -3.28
CA THR A 83 19.72 -13.00 -3.24
C THR A 83 20.58 -11.99 -3.97
N ASP A 84 20.13 -11.56 -5.15
CA ASP A 84 20.84 -10.62 -6.02
C ASP A 84 20.68 -9.16 -5.54
N GLY A 85 19.67 -8.89 -4.70
CA GLY A 85 19.40 -7.56 -4.16
C GLY A 85 18.89 -6.57 -5.20
N ASP A 86 18.47 -7.02 -6.37
CA ASP A 86 17.97 -6.16 -7.43
C ASP A 86 16.50 -5.78 -7.20
N TYR A 87 16.33 -4.57 -6.69
CA TYR A 87 15.05 -3.90 -6.49
C TYR A 87 14.95 -2.61 -7.30
N SER A 88 15.81 -2.41 -8.30
CA SER A 88 15.90 -1.17 -9.07
C SER A 88 14.55 -0.75 -9.67
N GLU A 89 13.76 -1.72 -10.14
CA GLU A 89 12.42 -1.48 -10.70
C GLU A 89 11.34 -1.12 -9.65
N GLU A 90 11.50 -1.55 -8.40
CA GLU A 90 10.57 -1.25 -7.30
C GLU A 90 10.90 0.09 -6.63
N VAL A 91 12.15 0.56 -6.76
CA VAL A 91 12.61 1.82 -6.19
C VAL A 91 12.15 2.96 -7.10
N ILE A 92 10.89 3.35 -6.91
CA ILE A 92 10.34 4.53 -7.56
C ILE A 92 10.88 5.77 -6.81
N ASN A 93 11.80 6.50 -7.43
CA ASN A 93 12.35 7.73 -6.88
C ASN A 93 11.40 8.93 -7.07
N THR A 94 10.16 8.82 -6.57
CA THR A 94 9.11 9.87 -6.64
C THR A 94 9.17 10.88 -5.49
N LEU A 95 10.26 10.86 -4.71
CA LEU A 95 10.34 11.52 -3.42
C LEU A 95 11.02 12.90 -3.44
N SER A 96 11.46 13.41 -4.60
CA SER A 96 12.29 14.63 -4.66
C SER A 96 11.57 15.88 -4.15
N ASP A 97 10.25 15.94 -4.28
CA ASP A 97 9.52 17.22 -4.11
C ASP A 97 8.66 17.28 -2.84
N MET A 98 8.56 16.20 -2.06
CA MET A 98 7.68 16.15 -0.88
C MET A 98 8.43 16.40 0.42
N ASP A 99 7.92 17.36 1.21
CA ASP A 99 8.45 17.65 2.54
C ASP A 99 8.44 16.41 3.45
N ARG A 100 9.45 16.31 4.32
CA ARG A 100 9.66 15.17 5.21
C ARG A 100 8.46 14.91 6.13
N ILE A 101 7.77 15.95 6.59
CA ILE A 101 6.60 15.80 7.47
C ILE A 101 5.38 15.32 6.66
N GLN A 102 5.17 15.87 5.47
CA GLN A 102 4.12 15.40 4.56
C GLN A 102 4.30 13.93 4.17
N ARG A 103 5.55 13.49 3.95
CA ARG A 103 5.86 12.08 3.71
C ARG A 103 5.44 11.19 4.87
N LYS A 104 5.78 11.56 6.10
CA LYS A 104 5.39 10.81 7.31
C LYS A 104 3.88 10.75 7.46
N GLU A 105 3.16 11.83 7.17
CA GLU A 105 1.70 11.87 7.19
C GLU A 105 1.09 10.87 6.20
N LYS A 106 1.57 10.84 4.94
CA LYS A 106 1.10 9.88 3.93
C LYS A 106 1.35 8.43 4.35
N ILE A 107 2.55 8.13 4.87
CA ILE A 107 2.89 6.79 5.37
C ILE A 107 1.92 6.38 6.49
N LEU A 108 1.69 7.25 7.47
CA LEU A 108 0.76 6.97 8.57
C LEU A 108 -0.67 6.75 8.07
N LYS A 109 -1.14 7.55 7.12
CA LYS A 109 -2.46 7.39 6.50
C LYS A 109 -2.59 6.03 5.78
N GLU A 110 -1.57 5.58 5.07
CA GLU A 110 -1.58 4.26 4.43
C GLU A 110 -1.56 3.12 5.45
N ILE A 111 -0.70 3.19 6.47
CA ILE A 111 -0.66 2.19 7.56
C ILE A 111 -2.01 2.09 8.26
N SER A 112 -2.70 3.21 8.46
CA SER A 112 -3.99 3.26 9.18
C SER A 112 -5.08 2.37 8.58
N LYS A 113 -4.98 2.03 7.28
CA LYS A 113 -5.95 1.18 6.57
C LYS A 113 -5.87 -0.30 6.97
N TYR A 114 -4.74 -0.73 7.52
CA TYR A 114 -4.44 -2.15 7.79
C TYR A 114 -4.25 -2.47 9.28
N VAL A 115 -4.36 -1.47 10.17
CA VAL A 115 -4.21 -1.65 11.62
C VAL A 115 -5.57 -1.74 12.33
N LYS A 116 -5.55 -2.23 13.58
CA LYS A 116 -6.75 -2.33 14.42
C LYS A 116 -7.23 -0.93 14.83
N GLU A 117 -8.51 -0.83 15.17
CA GLU A 117 -9.17 0.46 15.50
C GLU A 117 -8.48 1.28 16.60
N ARG A 118 -7.88 0.62 17.61
CA ARG A 118 -7.10 1.32 18.64
C ARG A 118 -5.93 2.10 18.05
N ASP A 119 -5.14 1.45 17.21
CA ASP A 119 -3.92 2.02 16.63
C ASP A 119 -4.26 3.04 15.55
N LYS A 120 -5.32 2.77 14.78
CA LYS A 120 -5.91 3.72 13.83
C LYS A 120 -6.33 5.02 14.51
N LYS A 121 -6.95 4.95 15.69
CA LYS A 121 -7.32 6.13 16.49
C LYS A 121 -6.09 6.94 16.88
N ILE A 122 -4.99 6.29 17.28
CA ILE A 122 -3.74 6.96 17.63
C ILE A 122 -3.13 7.65 16.41
N ILE A 123 -3.10 6.95 15.26
CA ILE A 123 -2.60 7.51 14.00
C ILE A 123 -3.39 8.76 13.60
N ASN A 124 -4.73 8.70 13.65
CA ASN A 124 -5.57 9.85 13.33
C ASN A 124 -5.31 11.02 14.29
N MET A 125 -5.19 10.75 15.60
CA MET A 125 -4.84 11.80 16.56
C MET A 125 -3.50 12.49 16.22
N VAL A 126 -2.49 11.74 15.79
CA VAL A 126 -1.19 12.31 15.40
C VAL A 126 -1.31 13.18 14.14
N VAL A 127 -2.03 12.71 13.13
CA VAL A 127 -2.29 13.46 11.89
C VAL A 127 -3.06 14.75 12.20
N ASP A 128 -4.17 14.64 12.94
CA ASP A 128 -5.00 15.78 13.34
C ASP A 128 -4.22 16.78 14.20
N SER A 129 -3.36 16.30 15.10
CA SER A 129 -2.53 17.18 15.94
C SER A 129 -1.55 17.99 15.08
N LYS A 130 -0.94 17.36 14.08
CA LYS A 130 -0.07 18.07 13.13
C LYS A 130 -0.86 19.16 12.40
N GLU A 131 -2.07 18.88 11.94
CA GLU A 131 -2.91 19.87 11.25
C GLU A 131 -3.20 21.07 12.15
N ARG A 132 -3.68 20.83 13.37
CA ARG A 132 -3.96 21.88 14.37
C ARG A 132 -2.74 22.74 14.71
N ILE A 133 -1.55 22.13 14.79
CA ILE A 133 -0.30 22.86 15.02
C ILE A 133 0.04 23.77 13.84
N TYR A 134 -0.11 23.26 12.61
CA TYR A 134 0.16 24.05 11.40
C TYR A 134 -0.84 25.20 11.25
N GLU A 135 -2.12 24.97 11.52
CA GLU A 135 -3.14 26.03 11.58
C GLU A 135 -2.81 27.09 12.62
N THR A 136 -2.41 26.67 13.83
CA THR A 136 -1.98 27.59 14.90
C THR A 136 -0.78 28.42 14.45
N LYS A 137 0.22 27.80 13.82
CA LYS A 137 1.40 28.50 13.28
C LYS A 137 1.00 29.51 12.19
N ALA A 138 0.08 29.14 11.30
CA ALA A 138 -0.44 30.02 10.27
C ALA A 138 -1.19 31.22 10.88
N ASN A 139 -2.04 30.98 11.87
CA ASN A 139 -2.76 32.02 12.60
C ASN A 139 -1.81 32.99 13.31
N ILE A 140 -0.78 32.49 14.01
CA ILE A 140 0.24 33.32 14.66
C ILE A 140 0.98 34.18 13.63
N SER A 141 1.35 33.60 12.49
CA SER A 141 2.07 34.31 11.42
C SER A 141 1.20 35.43 10.83
N GLY A 142 -0.08 35.15 10.58
CA GLY A 142 -1.06 36.14 10.12
C GLY A 142 -1.37 37.21 11.16
N TYR A 143 -1.36 36.87 12.45
CA TYR A 143 -1.48 37.85 13.54
C TYR A 143 -0.27 38.78 13.57
N LYS A 144 0.96 38.24 13.49
CA LYS A 144 2.20 39.05 13.48
C LYS A 144 2.16 40.11 12.37
N SER A 145 1.74 39.75 11.16
CA SER A 145 1.62 40.72 10.06
C SER A 145 0.60 41.83 10.35
N LYS A 146 -0.53 41.50 10.99
CA LYS A 146 -1.60 42.47 11.34
C LYS A 146 -1.24 43.36 12.52
N ALA A 147 -0.61 42.79 13.56
CA ALA A 147 -0.19 43.51 14.76
C ALA A 147 0.87 44.58 14.46
N THR A 148 1.69 44.38 13.42
CA THR A 148 2.68 45.37 12.98
C THR A 148 2.04 46.60 12.29
N GLN A 149 0.75 46.52 11.93
CA GLN A 149 0.03 47.57 11.18
C GLN A 149 -1.07 48.27 12.01
N ALA A 150 -1.39 47.81 13.22
CA ALA A 150 -2.58 48.24 13.96
C ALA A 150 -2.26 48.90 15.32
N ASN A 151 -2.79 50.11 15.54
CA ASN A 151 -2.93 50.74 16.86
C ASN A 151 -4.11 50.11 17.63
N ALA A 152 -4.00 48.83 17.98
CA ALA A 152 -5.06 48.10 18.68
C ALA A 152 -4.94 48.24 20.21
N ASN A 153 -6.08 48.25 20.90
CA ASN A 153 -6.13 48.22 22.37
C ASN A 153 -5.41 46.95 22.90
N ARG A 154 -4.65 47.07 24.00
CA ARG A 154 -3.85 45.96 24.57
C ARG A 154 -4.70 44.74 24.93
N ALA A 155 -5.91 44.94 25.46
CA ALA A 155 -6.80 43.86 25.85
C ALA A 155 -7.32 43.06 24.63
N GLU A 156 -7.67 43.76 23.56
CA GLU A 156 -8.08 43.14 22.30
C GLU A 156 -6.92 42.41 21.64
N SER A 157 -5.73 43.01 21.64
CA SER A 157 -4.51 42.41 21.12
C SER A 157 -4.18 41.08 21.81
N MET A 158 -4.38 41.00 23.14
CA MET A 158 -4.20 39.75 23.90
C MET A 158 -5.24 38.69 23.53
N VAL A 159 -6.51 39.07 23.39
CA VAL A 159 -7.56 38.12 22.98
C VAL A 159 -7.31 37.61 21.57
N ASP A 160 -6.96 38.47 20.63
CA ASP A 160 -6.66 38.08 19.25
C ASP A 160 -5.42 37.19 19.14
N PHE A 161 -4.43 37.41 19.99
CA PHE A 161 -3.30 36.50 20.10
C PHE A 161 -3.73 35.11 20.64
N ILE A 162 -4.53 35.07 21.70
CA ILE A 162 -5.04 33.82 22.27
C ILE A 162 -5.90 33.05 21.25
N LYS A 163 -6.66 33.75 20.40
CA LYS A 163 -7.44 33.14 19.31
C LYS A 163 -6.59 32.31 18.35
N CYS A 164 -5.32 32.65 18.17
CA CYS A 164 -4.43 31.91 17.27
C CYS A 164 -4.27 30.45 17.68
N PHE A 165 -4.40 30.16 18.98
CA PHE A 165 -4.26 28.82 19.56
C PHE A 165 -5.58 28.03 19.64
N LYS A 166 -6.73 28.60 19.24
CA LYS A 166 -8.02 27.89 19.22
C LYS A 166 -7.96 26.47 18.62
N PRO A 167 -7.21 26.21 17.52
CA PRO A 167 -7.12 24.87 16.94
C PRO A 167 -6.54 23.81 17.87
N VAL A 168 -5.65 24.18 18.80
CA VAL A 168 -4.96 23.23 19.71
C VAL A 168 -5.59 23.17 21.11
N LEU A 169 -6.55 24.05 21.41
CA LEU A 169 -7.21 24.11 22.71
C LEU A 169 -8.44 23.21 22.77
N ASP A 170 -8.80 22.81 23.99
CA ASP A 170 -10.02 22.04 24.24
C ASP A 170 -11.27 22.94 24.15
N GLU A 171 -12.43 22.32 23.96
CA GLU A 171 -13.70 23.04 23.81
C GLU A 171 -14.05 23.88 25.06
N LYS A 172 -13.62 23.43 26.25
CA LYS A 172 -13.82 24.18 27.50
C LYS A 172 -13.05 25.49 27.49
N THR A 173 -11.77 25.47 27.13
CA THR A 173 -10.94 26.68 27.03
C THR A 173 -11.45 27.58 25.89
N ASN A 174 -11.82 27.00 24.75
CA ASN A 174 -12.43 27.76 23.64
C ASN A 174 -13.73 28.47 24.05
N LYS A 175 -14.57 27.84 24.88
CA LYS A 175 -15.77 28.48 25.45
C LYS A 175 -15.41 29.61 26.42
N GLN A 176 -14.36 29.47 27.22
CA GLN A 176 -13.90 30.55 28.10
C GLN A 176 -13.37 31.75 27.30
N ILE A 177 -12.60 31.50 26.24
CA ILE A 177 -12.11 32.55 25.33
C ILE A 177 -13.30 33.32 24.73
N ARG A 178 -14.36 32.64 24.27
CA ARG A 178 -15.59 33.29 23.75
C ARG A 178 -16.31 34.17 24.79
N LYS A 179 -16.25 33.81 26.08
CA LYS A 179 -16.83 34.64 27.15
C LYS A 179 -16.01 35.91 27.34
N ILE A 180 -14.68 35.81 27.33
CA ILE A 180 -13.77 36.95 27.45
C ILE A 180 -13.93 37.89 26.25
N GLU A 181 -14.09 37.35 25.04
CA GLU A 181 -14.41 38.12 23.82
C GLU A 181 -15.66 38.98 24.04
N LYS A 182 -16.76 38.38 24.50
CA LYS A 182 -18.02 39.10 24.76
C LYS A 182 -17.88 40.19 25.82
N ILE A 183 -17.11 39.97 26.88
CA ILE A 183 -16.87 40.98 27.91
C ILE A 183 -16.14 42.19 27.33
N ILE A 184 -15.11 41.95 26.50
CA ILE A 184 -14.37 43.04 25.84
C ILE A 184 -15.25 43.79 24.83
N GLU A 185 -16.11 43.09 24.09
CA GLU A 185 -17.09 43.73 23.19
C GLU A 185 -18.08 44.63 23.95
N ILE A 186 -18.56 44.20 25.13
CA ILE A 186 -19.44 45.01 25.99
C ILE A 186 -18.69 46.24 26.49
N ILE A 187 -17.48 46.07 27.04
CA ILE A 187 -16.66 47.20 27.55
C ILE A 187 -16.34 48.22 26.45
N LYS A 188 -16.18 47.77 25.20
CA LYS A 188 -16.02 48.65 24.05
C LYS A 188 -17.30 49.41 23.69
N SER A 189 -18.45 48.73 23.79
CA SER A 189 -19.76 49.32 23.46
C SER A 189 -20.22 50.33 24.52
N ASP A 190 -19.81 50.14 25.78
CA ASP A 190 -20.11 51.03 26.92
C ASP A 190 -19.16 52.25 27.02
N ASN A 191 -18.05 52.28 26.27
CA ASN A 191 -17.11 53.42 26.19
C ASN A 191 -17.37 54.33 24.96
N ILE A 192 -18.62 54.36 24.48
CA ILE A 192 -19.15 55.37 23.55
C ILE A 192 -19.97 56.38 24.34
#